data_AF-A0A834J6Y3-F1
#
_entry.id   AF-A0A834J6Y3-F1
#
_cell.length_a   1.000
_cell.length_b   1.000
_cell.length_c   1.000
_cell.angle_alpha   90.00
_cell.angle_beta   90.00
_cell.angle_gamma   90.00
#
_symmetry.space_group_name_H-M   'P 1'
#
loop_
_entity.id
_entity.type
_entity.pdbx_description
1 polymer ?
#
loop_
_entity_poly.entity_id
_entity_poly.type
_entity_poly.pdbx_seq_one_letter_code
_entity_poly.pdbx_strand_id
1 'polypeptide(L)'
;MIPSYNNNDDDDDDDNDNDNNNSKWNARIQGERRTSGGTGGNGGGSSSKISKRAKPVESEEEEEDYYYDEETEPVDERNNPTNEAPAVPPGFLSPSVREYLDLGKSIPGRPGTDYPVLGKVPYTNFYCDDQPYPGFFADVETRCQAWHYCDIDGRQATFLCPNGTQFSQVVFVCDWWFNVRCELSPKLYVINSRLYGKPTEDPTRPHRVITKELLENIFVKRK
;
A
#
# COMPACT_ATOMS: atom_id res chain seq x y z
N MET A 1 -47.55 -26.49 32.74
CA MET A 1 -46.18 -27.00 32.78
C MET A 1 -45.24 -25.95 32.21
N ILE A 2 -44.39 -25.37 33.04
CA ILE A 2 -43.25 -24.52 32.67
C ILE A 2 -42.01 -25.35 33.01
N PRO A 3 -41.02 -25.54 32.12
CA PRO A 3 -39.72 -26.03 32.54
C PRO A 3 -38.81 -24.86 32.91
N SER A 4 -38.40 -24.86 34.17
CA SER A 4 -37.32 -24.04 34.72
C SER A 4 -35.98 -24.53 34.15
N TYR A 5 -35.18 -23.64 33.59
CA TYR A 5 -33.76 -23.90 33.34
C TYR A 5 -32.96 -23.45 34.57
N ASN A 6 -32.28 -24.41 35.20
CA ASN A 6 -31.26 -24.15 36.21
C ASN A 6 -29.98 -23.68 35.50
N ASN A 7 -29.47 -22.52 35.91
CA ASN A 7 -28.08 -22.13 35.68
C ASN A 7 -27.23 -22.85 36.73
N ASN A 8 -26.34 -23.73 36.28
CA ASN A 8 -25.15 -24.07 37.05
C ASN A 8 -24.03 -23.25 36.42
N ASP A 9 -23.67 -22.18 37.11
CA ASP A 9 -22.42 -21.46 36.95
C ASP A 9 -21.33 -22.34 37.58
N ASP A 10 -20.40 -22.84 36.77
CA ASP A 10 -19.11 -23.33 37.24
C ASP A 10 -18.07 -23.05 36.14
N ASP A 11 -16.91 -22.56 36.61
CA ASP A 11 -15.59 -22.42 35.96
C ASP A 11 -15.17 -20.98 35.58
N ASP A 12 -14.89 -20.23 36.66
CA ASP A 12 -13.84 -19.20 36.69
C ASP A 12 -12.47 -19.87 36.50
N ASP A 13 -11.82 -19.67 35.35
CA ASP A 13 -10.38 -19.80 35.22
C ASP A 13 -9.81 -18.47 34.69
N ASP A 14 -9.17 -17.75 35.61
CA ASP A 14 -8.34 -16.57 35.42
C ASP A 14 -7.07 -16.92 34.63
N ASP A 15 -7.00 -16.57 33.34
CA ASP A 15 -5.73 -16.44 32.61
C ASP A 15 -5.39 -14.97 32.41
N ASN A 16 -4.63 -14.46 33.38
CA ASN A 16 -4.01 -13.14 33.40
C ASN A 16 -2.69 -13.15 32.62
N ASP A 17 -2.75 -13.02 31.29
CA ASP A 17 -1.57 -12.74 30.47
C ASP A 17 -1.54 -11.28 30.02
N ASN A 18 -0.92 -10.48 30.88
CA ASN A 18 -0.42 -9.15 30.60
C ASN A 18 0.80 -9.25 29.67
N ASP A 19 0.69 -8.80 28.41
CA ASP A 19 1.91 -8.47 27.65
C ASP A 19 1.79 -7.28 26.68
N ASN A 20 2.50 -6.24 27.12
CA ASN A 20 2.89 -4.99 26.49
C ASN A 20 3.65 -5.21 25.16
N ASN A 21 2.93 -5.47 24.07
CA ASN A 21 3.53 -5.67 22.74
C ASN A 21 3.41 -4.48 21.77
N ASN A 22 2.76 -3.37 22.17
CA ASN A 22 2.52 -2.25 21.25
C ASN A 22 3.74 -1.32 21.08
N SER A 23 4.73 -1.40 21.97
CA SER A 23 5.93 -0.53 21.95
C SER A 23 7.11 -1.14 21.18
N LYS A 24 7.09 -2.46 20.92
CA LYS A 24 8.21 -3.17 20.26
C LYS A 24 8.11 -3.21 18.73
N TRP A 25 6.91 -3.02 18.17
CA TRP A 25 6.68 -3.05 16.71
C TRP A 25 7.13 -1.77 15.98
N ASN A 26 7.04 -0.61 16.63
CA ASN A 26 7.43 0.66 16.01
C ASN A 26 8.95 0.81 15.78
N ALA A 27 9.78 -0.05 16.38
CA ALA A 27 11.24 0.02 16.28
C ALA A 27 11.85 -0.84 15.16
N ARG A 28 11.07 -1.68 14.46
CA ARG A 28 11.62 -2.64 13.47
C ARG A 28 11.48 -2.20 12.01
N ILE A 29 10.86 -1.06 11.74
CA ILE A 29 10.53 -0.59 10.38
C ILE A 29 11.59 0.39 9.80
N GLN A 30 12.68 0.68 10.51
CA GLN A 30 13.68 1.69 10.07
C GLN A 30 15.14 1.23 10.08
N GLY A 31 15.45 0.04 9.57
CA GLY A 31 16.86 -0.26 9.34
C GLY A 31 17.10 -1.58 8.62
N GLU A 32 17.34 -1.51 7.31
CA GLU A 32 18.18 -2.48 6.60
C GLU A 32 18.54 -1.92 5.21
N ARG A 33 19.62 -1.13 5.18
CA ARG A 33 20.36 -0.76 3.96
C ARG A 33 21.27 -1.95 3.61
N ARG A 34 20.98 -2.64 2.49
CA ARG A 34 21.81 -3.72 1.95
C ARG A 34 23.15 -3.16 1.46
N THR A 35 24.26 -3.66 2.00
CA THR A 35 25.60 -3.51 1.44
C THR A 35 25.98 -4.82 0.76
N SER A 36 26.31 -4.75 -0.53
CA SER A 36 26.89 -5.84 -1.31
C SER A 36 28.41 -5.77 -1.21
N GLY A 37 29.04 -6.77 -0.59
CA GLY A 37 30.49 -6.91 -0.53
C GLY A 37 30.87 -8.37 -0.77
N GLY A 38 31.59 -8.64 -1.85
CA GLY A 38 32.13 -9.96 -2.17
C GLY A 38 33.41 -9.85 -3.00
N THR A 39 34.35 -10.76 -2.69
CA THR A 39 35.68 -11.06 -3.30
C THR A 39 36.85 -10.15 -2.88
N GLY A 40 38.06 -10.64 -2.59
CA GLY A 40 38.64 -11.98 -2.62
C GLY A 40 40.07 -11.93 -2.03
N GLY A 41 40.62 -13.07 -1.62
CA GLY A 41 41.94 -13.15 -0.99
C GLY A 41 42.91 -14.11 -1.68
N ASN A 42 44.18 -13.68 -1.67
CA ASN A 42 45.45 -14.42 -1.64
C ASN A 42 46.20 -14.82 -2.93
N GLY A 43 47.40 -14.22 -3.09
CA GLY A 43 48.67 -14.95 -3.03
C GLY A 43 49.45 -15.20 -4.33
N GLY A 44 50.72 -14.75 -4.37
CA GLY A 44 51.79 -15.43 -5.13
C GLY A 44 52.61 -14.53 -6.07
N GLY A 45 53.85 -14.22 -5.67
CA GLY A 45 54.82 -13.49 -6.50
C GLY A 45 55.65 -14.37 -7.44
N SER A 46 56.19 -13.77 -8.49
CA SER A 46 57.49 -14.14 -9.09
C SER A 46 58.00 -13.02 -9.98
N SER A 47 59.25 -12.65 -9.72
CA SER A 47 60.04 -11.61 -10.39
C SER A 47 60.56 -12.07 -11.76
N SER A 48 60.63 -11.17 -12.76
CA SER A 48 61.76 -11.09 -13.72
C SER A 48 61.72 -9.86 -14.67
N LYS A 49 62.69 -8.96 -14.44
CA LYS A 49 63.63 -8.30 -15.40
C LYS A 49 63.14 -7.28 -16.47
N ILE A 50 63.51 -6.02 -16.19
CA ILE A 50 64.23 -5.00 -17.01
C ILE A 50 63.66 -4.54 -18.37
N SER A 51 63.44 -3.22 -18.54
CA SER A 51 64.16 -2.34 -19.52
C SER A 51 63.56 -0.91 -19.65
N LYS A 52 64.35 0.08 -19.21
CA LYS A 52 64.64 1.42 -19.81
C LYS A 52 63.52 2.48 -20.04
N ARG A 53 63.55 3.52 -19.18
CA ARG A 53 63.54 5.00 -19.37
C ARG A 53 62.84 5.60 -20.63
N ALA A 54 61.96 6.62 -20.53
CA ALA A 54 62.26 8.07 -20.37
C ALA A 54 61.04 8.95 -19.93
N LYS A 55 61.31 10.17 -19.40
CA LYS A 55 60.37 11.31 -19.16
C LYS A 55 60.63 12.41 -20.25
N PRO A 56 60.05 13.62 -20.18
CA PRO A 56 58.66 14.06 -20.44
C PRO A 56 58.63 15.16 -21.54
N VAL A 57 57.50 15.45 -22.19
CA VAL A 57 57.33 16.72 -22.94
C VAL A 57 55.88 17.17 -22.86
N GLU A 58 55.64 18.27 -22.14
CA GLU A 58 54.55 19.20 -22.39
C GLU A 58 54.83 19.92 -23.72
N SER A 59 53.83 19.99 -24.59
CA SER A 59 53.71 21.10 -25.53
C SER A 59 52.25 21.24 -25.93
N GLU A 60 51.81 22.49 -25.82
CA GLU A 60 50.48 23.04 -26.00
C GLU A 60 49.98 22.93 -27.45
N GLU A 61 48.65 22.99 -27.59
CA GLU A 61 47.87 23.51 -28.72
C GLU A 61 48.06 22.90 -30.11
N GLU A 62 47.12 22.02 -30.49
CA GLU A 62 46.57 22.02 -31.85
C GLU A 62 45.04 21.85 -31.75
N GLU A 63 44.32 22.86 -32.24
CA GLU A 63 42.88 22.83 -32.52
C GLU A 63 42.60 21.76 -33.58
N GLU A 64 41.73 20.80 -33.27
CA GLU A 64 41.06 20.01 -34.29
C GLU A 64 39.54 20.13 -34.13
N ASP A 65 38.98 20.94 -35.02
CA ASP A 65 37.56 21.06 -35.32
C ASP A 65 36.99 19.71 -35.76
N TYR A 66 36.31 19.02 -34.85
CA TYR A 66 35.43 17.90 -35.18
C TYR A 66 33.97 18.28 -34.94
N TYR A 67 33.33 18.70 -36.03
CA TYR A 67 31.90 18.88 -36.20
C TYR A 67 31.17 17.53 -35.97
N TYR A 68 30.42 17.41 -34.88
CA TYR A 68 29.54 16.26 -34.64
C TYR A 68 28.12 16.61 -35.12
N ASP A 69 27.62 15.85 -36.10
CA ASP A 69 26.24 15.90 -36.59
C ASP A 69 25.26 15.60 -35.44
N GLU A 70 24.38 16.55 -35.16
CA GLU A 70 23.27 16.44 -34.21
C GLU A 70 22.06 15.80 -34.90
N GLU A 71 22.09 14.49 -35.14
CA GLU A 71 20.88 13.77 -35.56
C GLU A 71 20.92 12.32 -35.08
N THR A 72 19.84 11.93 -34.38
CA THR A 72 19.46 10.59 -33.86
C THR A 72 19.75 10.23 -32.39
N GLU A 73 19.28 11.09 -31.48
CA GLU A 73 18.70 10.61 -30.22
C GLU A 73 17.17 10.48 -30.41
N PRO A 74 16.51 9.36 -30.07
CA PRO A 74 15.06 9.28 -30.05
C PRO A 74 14.58 10.12 -28.87
N VAL A 75 14.41 11.42 -29.10
CA VAL A 75 13.71 12.31 -28.17
C VAL A 75 12.34 11.69 -27.88
N ASP A 76 12.11 11.36 -26.60
CA ASP A 76 10.81 10.97 -26.09
C ASP A 76 9.76 11.97 -26.60
N GLU A 77 9.01 11.55 -27.61
CA GLU A 77 7.96 12.31 -28.29
C GLU A 77 6.71 12.43 -27.40
N ARG A 78 6.91 12.52 -26.09
CA ARG A 78 5.89 12.50 -25.05
C ARG A 78 5.55 13.89 -24.52
N ASN A 79 6.34 14.91 -24.87
CA ASN A 79 6.14 16.28 -24.43
C ASN A 79 5.97 17.28 -25.58
N ASN A 80 5.73 16.82 -26.81
CA ASN A 80 5.34 17.73 -27.89
C ASN A 80 3.84 18.06 -27.73
N PRO A 81 3.46 19.31 -27.43
CA PRO A 81 2.07 19.72 -27.46
C PRO A 81 1.66 19.93 -28.92
N THR A 82 1.66 18.87 -29.72
CA THR A 82 0.77 18.85 -30.89
C THR A 82 -0.64 18.80 -30.33
N ASN A 83 -1.29 19.96 -30.31
CA ASN A 83 -2.61 20.22 -29.74
C ASN A 83 -3.76 19.43 -30.40
N GLU A 84 -3.49 18.33 -31.11
CA GLU A 84 -4.50 17.46 -31.69
C GLU A 84 -4.06 16.02 -31.50
N ALA A 85 -4.54 15.40 -30.42
CA ALA A 85 -4.62 13.94 -30.38
C ALA A 85 -5.37 13.48 -31.65
N PRO A 86 -4.89 12.46 -32.38
CA PRO A 86 -5.52 12.02 -33.61
C PRO A 86 -7.03 11.80 -33.42
N ALA A 87 -7.84 12.52 -34.19
CA ALA A 87 -9.29 12.41 -34.09
C ALA A 87 -9.72 11.01 -34.55
N VAL A 88 -10.14 10.16 -33.60
CA VAL A 88 -10.59 8.80 -33.89
C VAL A 88 -11.95 8.87 -34.62
N PRO A 89 -12.12 8.22 -35.79
CA PRO A 89 -13.38 8.25 -36.51
C PRO A 89 -14.56 7.76 -35.65
N PRO A 90 -15.76 8.37 -35.77
CA PRO A 90 -16.94 7.89 -35.08
C PRO A 90 -17.24 6.44 -35.47
N GLY A 91 -17.58 5.59 -34.49
CA GLY A 91 -17.82 4.16 -34.71
C GLY A 91 -16.60 3.25 -34.70
N PHE A 92 -15.37 3.78 -34.73
CA PHE A 92 -14.15 2.94 -34.70
C PHE A 92 -13.91 2.26 -33.34
N LEU A 93 -14.18 2.97 -32.24
CA LEU A 93 -14.05 2.42 -30.89
C LEU A 93 -15.34 1.70 -30.47
N SER A 94 -15.20 0.54 -29.84
CA SER A 94 -16.31 -0.13 -29.18
C SER A 94 -16.77 0.69 -27.95
N PRO A 95 -18.04 0.55 -27.50
CA PRO A 95 -18.53 1.24 -26.30
C PRO A 95 -17.64 1.02 -25.07
N SER A 96 -17.20 -0.22 -24.83
CA SER A 96 -16.35 -0.58 -23.69
C SER A 96 -14.96 0.06 -23.77
N VAL A 97 -14.40 0.21 -24.97
CA VAL A 97 -13.11 0.90 -25.14
C VAL A 97 -13.24 2.40 -24.89
N ARG A 98 -14.36 3.02 -25.31
CA ARG A 98 -14.62 4.43 -24.99
C ARG A 98 -14.71 4.65 -23.48
N GLU A 99 -15.45 3.80 -22.79
CA GLU A 99 -15.57 3.85 -21.32
C GLU A 99 -14.22 3.74 -20.62
N TYR A 100 -13.37 2.81 -21.07
CA TYR A 100 -12.02 2.64 -20.51
C TYR A 100 -11.14 3.88 -20.69
N LEU A 101 -11.21 4.52 -21.86
CA LEU A 101 -10.47 5.74 -22.15
C LEU A 101 -10.99 6.92 -21.32
N ASP A 102 -12.30 7.04 -21.14
CA ASP A 102 -12.89 8.11 -20.33
C ASP A 102 -12.56 7.94 -18.85
N LEU A 103 -12.46 6.70 -18.38
CA LEU A 103 -11.99 6.40 -17.03
C LEU A 103 -10.56 6.88 -16.80
N GLY A 104 -9.65 6.63 -17.76
CA GLY A 104 -8.26 7.07 -17.70
C GLY A 104 -8.05 8.59 -17.81
N LYS A 105 -9.07 9.34 -18.25
CA LYS A 105 -9.04 10.82 -18.20
C LYS A 105 -9.43 11.37 -16.82
N SER A 106 -10.26 10.63 -16.09
CA SER A 106 -10.88 11.10 -14.84
C SER A 106 -10.12 10.64 -13.59
N ILE A 107 -9.41 9.52 -13.68
CA ILE A 107 -8.68 8.91 -12.57
C ILE A 107 -7.20 8.86 -12.93
N PRO A 108 -6.30 9.39 -12.09
CA PRO A 108 -4.86 9.29 -12.34
C PRO A 108 -4.42 7.83 -12.46
N GLY A 109 -3.58 7.54 -13.44
CA GLY A 109 -3.09 6.20 -13.74
C GLY A 109 -3.82 5.53 -14.90
N ARG A 110 -3.28 4.41 -15.35
CA ARG A 110 -3.83 3.59 -16.43
C ARG A 110 -4.77 2.55 -15.83
N PRO A 111 -6.08 2.56 -16.16
CA PRO A 111 -6.96 1.48 -15.77
C PRO A 111 -6.39 0.14 -16.24
N GLY A 112 -6.70 -0.95 -15.53
CA GLY A 112 -6.23 -2.31 -15.78
C GLY A 112 -4.75 -2.56 -15.47
N THR A 113 -3.89 -1.56 -15.63
CA THR A 113 -2.45 -1.64 -15.32
C THR A 113 -2.18 -1.18 -13.90
N ASP A 114 -2.43 0.10 -13.61
CA ASP A 114 -2.10 0.72 -12.32
C ASP A 114 -3.13 0.37 -11.24
N TYR A 115 -4.39 0.17 -11.66
CA TYR A 115 -5.47 -0.28 -10.79
C TYR A 115 -6.43 -1.22 -11.52
N PRO A 116 -7.08 -2.15 -10.80
CA PRO A 116 -8.06 -3.07 -11.36
C PRO A 116 -9.39 -2.38 -11.73
N VAL A 117 -10.09 -2.95 -12.71
CA VAL A 117 -11.39 -2.46 -13.22
C VAL A 117 -12.40 -3.60 -13.33
N LEU A 118 -12.47 -4.41 -12.28
CA LEU A 118 -13.39 -5.54 -12.18
C LEU A 118 -14.83 -5.02 -12.12
N GLY A 119 -15.68 -5.47 -13.05
CA GLY A 119 -17.11 -5.19 -13.03
C GLY A 119 -17.92 -6.15 -12.14
N LYS A 120 -17.30 -7.24 -11.68
CA LYS A 120 -17.88 -8.21 -10.76
C LYS A 120 -16.79 -8.85 -9.93
N VAL A 121 -17.13 -9.27 -8.72
CA VAL A 121 -16.24 -10.04 -7.85
C VAL A 121 -15.88 -11.37 -8.55
N PRO A 122 -14.62 -11.63 -8.90
CA PRO A 122 -14.19 -12.95 -9.36
C PRO A 122 -14.16 -13.92 -8.18
N TYR A 123 -14.18 -15.21 -8.48
CA TYR A 123 -13.91 -16.22 -7.46
C TYR A 123 -12.40 -16.23 -7.13
N THR A 124 -12.08 -16.22 -5.85
CA THR A 124 -10.72 -16.21 -5.28
C THR A 124 -10.62 -17.24 -4.15
N ASN A 125 -9.41 -17.56 -3.69
CA ASN A 125 -9.21 -18.52 -2.60
C ASN A 125 -9.40 -17.92 -1.19
N PHE A 126 -10.23 -16.90 -1.05
CA PHE A 126 -10.52 -16.29 0.24
C PHE A 126 -11.78 -16.90 0.88
N TYR A 127 -11.61 -17.38 2.11
CA TYR A 127 -12.68 -17.92 2.93
C TYR A 127 -12.64 -17.33 4.34
N CYS A 128 -13.81 -16.96 4.86
CA CYS A 128 -13.94 -16.47 6.24
C CYS A 128 -13.56 -17.51 7.28
N ASP A 129 -13.81 -18.80 7.01
CA ASP A 129 -13.46 -19.90 7.92
C ASP A 129 -11.95 -20.07 8.12
N ASP A 130 -11.14 -19.59 7.15
CA ASP A 130 -9.68 -19.63 7.24
C ASP A 130 -9.11 -18.42 8.00
N GLN A 131 -9.96 -17.43 8.36
CA GLN A 131 -9.51 -16.21 9.02
C GLN A 131 -9.63 -16.33 10.55
N PRO A 132 -8.61 -15.86 11.30
CA PRO A 132 -8.62 -15.96 12.77
C PRO A 132 -9.57 -15.00 13.47
N TYR A 133 -10.09 -13.99 12.77
CA TYR A 133 -10.95 -12.95 13.33
C TYR A 133 -12.15 -12.69 12.42
N PRO A 134 -13.35 -12.39 12.95
CA PRO A 134 -14.40 -11.75 12.16
C PRO A 134 -13.97 -10.31 11.81
N GLY A 135 -14.46 -9.77 10.70
CA GLY A 135 -14.14 -8.41 10.28
C GLY A 135 -14.03 -8.23 8.77
N PHE A 136 -13.16 -7.30 8.36
CA PHE A 136 -13.02 -6.87 6.97
C PHE A 136 -11.68 -7.31 6.41
N PHE A 137 -11.67 -7.85 5.19
CA PHE A 137 -10.49 -8.45 4.59
C PHE A 137 -10.31 -7.99 3.14
N ALA A 138 -9.17 -7.37 2.84
CA ALA A 138 -8.81 -6.99 1.48
C ALA A 138 -8.46 -8.24 0.65
N ASP A 139 -9.04 -8.41 -0.53
CA ASP A 139 -8.69 -9.54 -1.39
C ASP A 139 -7.47 -9.22 -2.26
N VAL A 140 -6.32 -9.78 -1.89
CA VAL A 140 -5.06 -9.57 -2.62
C VAL A 140 -5.05 -10.18 -4.03
N GLU A 141 -5.82 -11.24 -4.29
CA GLU A 141 -5.91 -11.86 -5.62
C GLU A 141 -6.60 -10.91 -6.63
N THR A 142 -7.49 -10.05 -6.13
CA THR A 142 -8.17 -9.02 -6.95
C THR A 142 -7.44 -7.69 -7.00
N ARG A 143 -6.19 -7.62 -6.51
CA ARG A 143 -5.48 -6.36 -6.24
C ARG A 143 -6.33 -5.42 -5.37
N CYS A 144 -6.90 -5.99 -4.29
CA CYS A 144 -7.70 -5.29 -3.29
C CYS A 144 -8.90 -4.49 -3.85
N GLN A 145 -9.34 -4.73 -5.08
CA GLN A 145 -10.61 -4.15 -5.52
C GLN A 145 -11.77 -4.84 -4.84
N ALA A 146 -11.69 -6.16 -4.69
CA ALA A 146 -12.64 -6.90 -3.88
C ALA A 146 -12.20 -6.91 -2.41
N TRP A 147 -13.18 -6.99 -1.54
CA TRP A 147 -12.98 -7.19 -0.11
C TRP A 147 -14.13 -7.98 0.47
N HIS A 148 -13.86 -8.66 1.57
CA HIS A 148 -14.78 -9.58 2.22
C HIS A 148 -15.14 -9.10 3.62
N TYR A 149 -16.42 -9.21 3.95
CA TYR A 149 -16.94 -9.09 5.30
C TYR A 149 -17.17 -10.49 5.85
N CYS A 150 -16.51 -10.81 6.95
CA CYS A 150 -16.68 -12.03 7.72
C CYS A 150 -17.43 -11.71 8.99
N ASP A 151 -18.65 -12.21 9.09
CA ASP A 151 -19.47 -12.05 10.28
C ASP A 151 -18.98 -12.96 11.42
N ILE A 152 -19.41 -12.67 12.65
CA ILE A 152 -19.09 -13.47 13.85
C ILE A 152 -19.56 -14.93 13.74
N ASP A 153 -20.60 -15.16 12.93
CA ASP A 153 -21.17 -16.49 12.67
C ASP A 153 -20.49 -17.23 11.50
N GLY A 154 -19.40 -16.69 10.93
CA GLY A 154 -18.71 -17.25 9.76
C GLY A 154 -19.35 -16.91 8.40
N ARG A 155 -20.48 -16.18 8.38
CA ARG A 155 -21.12 -15.74 7.13
C ARG A 155 -20.21 -14.77 6.37
N GLN A 156 -20.04 -15.04 5.07
CA GLN A 156 -19.22 -14.23 4.17
C GLN A 156 -20.09 -13.38 3.23
N ALA A 157 -19.79 -12.08 3.15
CA ALA A 157 -20.27 -11.20 2.09
C ALA A 157 -19.06 -10.61 1.36
N THR A 158 -19.18 -10.41 0.04
CA THR A 158 -18.06 -9.88 -0.77
C THR A 158 -18.53 -8.69 -1.59
N PHE A 159 -17.67 -7.68 -1.69
CA PHE A 159 -17.97 -6.40 -2.31
C PHE A 159 -16.83 -5.97 -3.22
N LEU A 160 -17.13 -5.03 -4.13
CA LEU A 160 -16.14 -4.33 -4.94
C LEU A 160 -16.07 -2.87 -4.55
N CYS A 161 -14.85 -2.37 -4.43
CA CYS A 161 -14.55 -0.95 -4.48
C CYS A 161 -14.79 -0.39 -5.90
N PRO A 162 -15.21 0.87 -6.03
CA PRO A 162 -15.31 1.55 -7.31
C PRO A 162 -13.99 1.55 -8.10
N ASN A 163 -14.07 1.64 -9.43
CA ASN A 163 -12.90 1.76 -10.29
C ASN A 163 -12.01 2.93 -9.85
N GLY A 164 -10.69 2.69 -9.76
CA GLY A 164 -9.71 3.68 -9.28
C GLY A 164 -9.47 3.66 -7.77
N THR A 165 -10.19 2.83 -7.03
CA THR A 165 -10.00 2.65 -5.59
C THR A 165 -9.68 1.20 -5.24
N GLN A 166 -9.02 1.01 -4.10
CA GLN A 166 -8.69 -0.29 -3.52
C GLN A 166 -9.10 -0.27 -2.04
N PHE A 167 -9.44 -1.42 -1.48
CA PHE A 167 -9.76 -1.56 -0.07
C PHE A 167 -8.50 -1.44 0.77
N SER A 168 -8.48 -0.45 1.66
CA SER A 168 -7.39 -0.24 2.61
C SER A 168 -7.65 -1.01 3.90
N GLN A 169 -6.88 -2.08 4.11
CA GLN A 169 -6.98 -2.91 5.31
C GLN A 169 -6.69 -2.13 6.62
N VAL A 170 -5.91 -1.05 6.56
CA VAL A 170 -5.52 -0.27 7.75
C VAL A 170 -6.70 0.52 8.32
N VAL A 171 -7.57 1.04 7.45
CA VAL A 171 -8.62 2.00 7.80
C VAL A 171 -10.03 1.53 7.40
N PHE A 172 -10.14 0.32 6.84
CA PHE A 172 -11.40 -0.33 6.47
C PHE A 172 -12.28 0.46 5.49
N VAL A 173 -11.66 1.14 4.52
CA VAL A 173 -12.37 1.92 3.49
C VAL A 173 -11.74 1.72 2.12
N CYS A 174 -12.53 1.88 1.06
CA CYS A 174 -12.01 2.03 -0.29
C CYS A 174 -11.34 3.40 -0.43
N ASP A 175 -10.03 3.42 -0.63
CA ASP A 175 -9.24 4.64 -0.86
C ASP A 175 -8.62 4.60 -2.26
N TRP A 176 -8.11 5.73 -2.73
CA TRP A 176 -7.43 5.85 -4.01
C TRP A 176 -6.33 4.82 -4.15
N TRP A 177 -6.24 4.20 -5.33
CA TRP A 177 -5.35 3.06 -5.54
C TRP A 177 -3.89 3.33 -5.15
N PHE A 178 -3.40 4.57 -5.32
CA PHE A 178 -2.03 4.96 -5.00
C PHE A 178 -1.77 5.15 -3.49
N ASN A 179 -2.81 5.28 -2.67
CA ASN A 179 -2.72 5.35 -1.20
C ASN A 179 -2.69 3.96 -0.56
N VAL A 180 -3.13 2.92 -1.28
CA VAL A 180 -3.32 1.58 -0.74
C VAL A 180 -2.10 0.70 -1.03
N ARG A 181 -1.61 0.00 -0.01
CA ARG A 181 -0.55 -1.00 -0.12
C ARG A 181 -1.17 -2.40 -0.03
N CYS A 182 -1.74 -2.86 -1.13
CA CYS A 182 -2.54 -4.09 -1.17
C CYS A 182 -1.76 -5.32 -0.69
N GLU A 183 -0.48 -5.45 -1.04
CA GLU A 183 0.36 -6.60 -0.67
C GLU A 183 0.64 -6.67 0.84
N LEU A 184 0.44 -5.58 1.57
CA LEU A 184 0.59 -5.54 3.02
C LEU A 184 -0.68 -5.95 3.76
N SER A 185 -1.83 -6.04 3.08
CA SER A 185 -3.13 -6.32 3.69
C SER A 185 -3.13 -7.60 4.54
N PRO A 186 -2.55 -8.75 4.13
CA PRO A 186 -2.56 -9.96 4.95
C PRO A 186 -1.87 -9.78 6.31
N LYS A 187 -0.85 -8.93 6.39
CA LYS A 187 -0.15 -8.61 7.66
C LYS A 187 -1.00 -7.73 8.59
N LEU A 188 -2.00 -7.07 8.04
CA LEU A 188 -2.86 -6.11 8.73
C LEU A 188 -4.22 -6.71 9.12
N TYR A 189 -4.53 -7.96 8.71
CA TYR A 189 -5.75 -8.67 9.11
C TYR A 189 -5.91 -8.77 10.63
N VAL A 190 -4.79 -8.77 11.37
CA VAL A 190 -4.80 -8.76 12.85
C VAL A 190 -5.52 -7.55 13.44
N ILE A 191 -5.67 -6.45 12.71
CA ILE A 191 -6.41 -5.26 13.19
C ILE A 191 -7.90 -5.58 13.39
N ASN A 192 -8.44 -6.59 12.70
CA ASN A 192 -9.82 -7.05 12.88
C ASN A 192 -10.10 -7.55 14.32
N SER A 193 -9.07 -8.00 15.06
CA SER A 193 -9.20 -8.40 16.47
C SER A 193 -9.81 -7.32 17.38
N ARG A 194 -9.78 -6.05 16.95
CA ARG A 194 -10.29 -4.91 17.70
C ARG A 194 -11.74 -4.53 17.38
N LEU A 195 -12.35 -5.10 16.34
CA LEU A 195 -13.67 -4.68 15.86
C LEU A 195 -14.82 -5.12 16.76
N TYR A 196 -14.70 -6.29 17.38
CA TYR A 196 -15.76 -6.90 18.20
C TYR A 196 -15.35 -7.09 19.66
N GLY A 197 -14.28 -6.41 20.09
CA GLY A 197 -13.88 -6.38 21.49
C GLY A 197 -14.93 -5.70 22.36
N LYS A 198 -15.00 -6.11 23.64
CA LYS A 198 -15.82 -5.39 24.63
C LYS A 198 -15.37 -3.92 24.67
N PRO A 199 -16.29 -2.94 24.64
CA PRO A 199 -15.93 -1.54 24.80
C PRO A 199 -15.08 -1.37 26.06
N THR A 200 -13.86 -0.85 25.91
CA THR A 200 -12.97 -0.59 27.05
C THR A 200 -13.43 0.64 27.85
N GLU A 201 -14.22 1.50 27.21
CA GLU A 201 -14.87 2.65 27.84
C GLU A 201 -16.36 2.35 27.99
N ASP A 202 -16.91 2.70 29.15
CA ASP A 202 -18.34 2.64 29.39
C ASP A 202 -19.06 3.51 28.33
N PRO A 203 -19.99 2.95 27.52
CA PRO A 203 -20.69 3.71 26.49
C PRO A 203 -21.54 4.86 27.04
N THR A 204 -21.81 4.88 28.34
CA THR A 204 -22.50 5.98 29.04
C THR A 204 -21.56 7.09 29.49
N ARG A 205 -20.24 6.86 29.42
CA ARG A 205 -19.25 7.85 29.82
C ARG A 205 -19.22 8.99 28.78
N PRO A 206 -19.45 10.25 29.18
CA PRO A 206 -19.40 11.36 28.25
C PRO A 206 -17.98 11.54 27.67
N HIS A 207 -17.83 11.31 26.35
CA HIS A 207 -16.56 11.39 25.60
C HIS A 207 -15.85 12.75 25.67
N ARG A 208 -16.54 13.78 26.16
CA ARG A 208 -15.97 15.09 26.45
C ARG A 208 -16.72 15.70 27.61
N VAL A 209 -16.13 15.66 28.80
CA VAL A 209 -16.66 16.43 29.92
C VAL A 209 -16.42 17.90 29.59
N ILE A 210 -17.48 18.62 29.24
CA ILE A 210 -17.42 20.08 29.08
C ILE A 210 -17.26 20.65 30.49
N THR A 211 -16.01 20.82 30.92
CA THR A 211 -15.73 21.45 32.21
C THR A 211 -15.98 22.95 32.10
N LYS A 212 -16.36 23.56 33.22
CA LYS A 212 -16.50 25.02 33.32
C LYS A 212 -15.20 25.72 32.91
N GLU A 213 -14.06 25.14 33.30
CA GLU A 213 -12.73 25.62 32.95
C GLU A 213 -12.43 25.52 31.44
N LEU A 214 -12.88 24.47 30.76
CA LEU A 214 -12.78 24.35 29.30
C LEU A 214 -13.62 25.43 28.60
N LEU A 215 -14.83 25.69 29.09
CA LEU A 215 -15.68 26.78 28.58
C LEU A 215 -15.04 28.15 28.83
N GLU A 216 -14.49 28.40 30.02
CA GLU A 216 -13.80 29.65 30.35
C GLU A 216 -12.55 29.84 29.47
N ASN A 217 -11.77 28.80 29.21
CA ASN A 217 -10.60 28.89 28.32
C ASN A 217 -10.98 29.10 26.84
N ILE A 218 -12.12 28.56 26.37
CA ILE A 218 -12.60 28.75 24.99
C ILE A 218 -13.22 30.14 24.80
N PHE A 219 -14.02 30.60 25.76
CA PHE A 219 -14.88 31.78 25.60
C PHE A 219 -14.41 33.03 26.36
N VAL A 220 -13.57 32.90 27.39
CA VAL A 220 -13.18 34.03 28.26
C VAL A 220 -11.71 34.44 28.06
N LYS A 221 -10.82 33.52 27.65
CA LYS A 221 -9.38 33.82 27.41
C LYS A 221 -9.04 34.46 26.06
N ARG A 222 -10.01 34.71 25.17
CA ARG A 222 -9.79 35.55 23.98
C ARG A 222 -10.08 37.01 24.31
N LYS A 223 -9.21 37.63 25.12
CA LYS A 223 -9.12 39.09 25.24
C LYS A 223 -7.69 39.47 25.59
#